data_AF-A0A8T0A200-F1
#
_entry.id   AF-A0A8T0A200-F1
#
_cell.length_a   1.000
_cell.length_b   1.000
_cell.length_c   1.000
_cell.angle_alpha   90.00
_cell.angle_beta   90.00
_cell.angle_gamma   90.00
#
_symmetry.space_group_name_H-M   'P 1'
#
loop_
_entity.id
_entity.type
_entity.pdbx_description
1 polymer ?
#
loop_
_entity_poly.entity_id
_entity_poly.type
_entity_poly.pdbx_seq_one_letter_code
_entity_poly.pdbx_strand_id
1 'polypeptide(L)'
;MLTDDTLIIGTSNWSGDYFEDLGTGIAIILKQIEENGRKPLIFKQIKNLFERDWNNNCLNKKNNNNNNDDICEKEKDPKLLNNLNKTIINLNNNLRE
;
A
#
# COMPACT_ATOMS: atom_id res chain seq x y z
N MET A 1 2.75 -4.46 -5.46
CA MET A 1 3.35 -5.69 -4.92
C MET A 1 4.18 -5.36 -3.68
N LEU A 2 4.16 -6.24 -2.69
CA LEU A 2 5.11 -6.20 -1.59
C LEU A 2 5.72 -7.60 -1.41
N THR A 3 7.04 -7.66 -1.23
CA THR A 3 7.79 -8.87 -0.82
C THR A 3 8.51 -8.57 0.49
N ASP A 4 9.45 -9.41 0.95
CA ASP A 4 10.17 -9.20 2.20
C ASP A 4 11.17 -8.03 2.18
N ASP A 5 11.69 -7.71 0.99
CA ASP A 5 12.72 -6.67 0.77
C ASP A 5 12.40 -5.70 -0.37
N THR A 6 11.38 -5.98 -1.18
CA THR A 6 11.09 -5.22 -2.39
C THR A 6 9.63 -4.79 -2.43
N LEU A 7 9.43 -3.50 -2.71
CA LEU A 7 8.13 -2.89 -2.95
C LEU A 7 8.06 -2.43 -4.40
N ILE A 8 7.04 -2.91 -5.12
CA ILE A 8 6.76 -2.51 -6.50
C ILE A 8 5.45 -1.74 -6.52
N ILE A 9 5.51 -0.49 -6.96
CA ILE A 9 4.35 0.38 -7.17
C ILE A 9 4.28 0.66 -8.65
N GLY A 10 3.17 0.33 -9.30
CA GLY A 10 3.00 0.60 -10.72
C GLY A 10 1.56 0.86 -11.08
N THR A 11 1.35 1.21 -12.34
CA THR A 11 0.02 1.43 -12.94
C THR A 11 -0.61 0.13 -13.44
N SER A 12 0.18 -0.94 -13.50
CA SER A 12 -0.24 -2.23 -14.01
C SER A 12 -1.05 -3.01 -12.99
N ASN A 13 -2.14 -3.61 -13.45
CA ASN A 13 -2.85 -4.60 -12.66
C ASN A 13 -2.04 -5.91 -12.60
N TRP A 14 -2.53 -6.88 -11.84
CA TRP A 14 -2.03 -8.25 -11.84
C TRP A 14 -3.06 -9.20 -12.42
N SER A 15 -3.32 -9.06 -13.71
CA SER A 15 -4.14 -10.00 -14.47
C SER A 15 -3.37 -10.51 -15.69
N GLY A 16 -3.64 -11.75 -16.11
CA GLY A 16 -2.93 -12.37 -17.23
C GLY A 16 -3.16 -11.64 -18.56
N ASP A 17 -4.40 -11.20 -18.78
CA ASP A 17 -4.83 -10.44 -19.96
C ASP A 17 -4.18 -9.05 -20.07
N TYR A 18 -3.73 -8.44 -18.97
CA TYR A 18 -3.03 -7.16 -19.00
C TYR A 18 -1.69 -7.23 -19.74
N PHE A 19 -1.00 -8.36 -19.66
CA PHE A 19 0.31 -8.53 -20.30
C PHE A 19 0.22 -9.05 -21.74
N GLU A 20 -0.93 -9.60 -22.13
CA GLU A 20 -1.14 -10.18 -23.46
C GLU A 20 -1.74 -9.16 -24.44
N ASP A 21 -2.73 -8.37 -23.99
CA ASP A 21 -3.61 -7.62 -24.90
C ASP A 21 -3.53 -6.08 -24.76
N LEU A 22 -2.32 -5.51 -24.71
CA LEU A 22 -2.03 -4.04 -24.81
C LEU A 22 -1.83 -3.25 -23.50
N GLY A 23 -1.43 -3.89 -22.39
CA GLY A 23 -1.02 -3.15 -21.20
C GLY A 23 0.34 -2.47 -21.37
N THR A 24 0.36 -1.14 -21.52
CA THR A 24 1.56 -0.34 -21.23
C THR A 24 1.45 0.20 -19.80
N GLY A 25 2.53 0.07 -19.04
CA GLY A 25 2.58 0.55 -17.67
C GLY A 25 3.97 0.99 -17.26
N ILE A 26 4.02 1.74 -16.16
CA ILE A 26 5.26 2.09 -15.50
C ILE A 26 5.20 1.62 -14.05
N ALA A 27 6.34 1.17 -13.55
CA ALA A 27 6.50 0.81 -12.15
C ALA A 27 7.78 1.40 -11.58
N ILE A 28 7.70 1.79 -10.31
CA ILE A 28 8.84 2.13 -9.47
C ILE A 28 9.12 0.92 -8.58
N ILE A 29 10.39 0.50 -8.57
CA ILE A 29 10.88 -0.59 -7.74
C ILE A 29 11.71 0.02 -6.62
N LEU A 30 11.28 -0.19 -5.39
CA LEU A 30 11.98 0.21 -4.18
C LEU A 30 12.57 -1.03 -3.54
N LYS A 31 13.90 -1.18 -3.65
CA LYS A 31 14.66 -2.21 -2.94
C LYS A 31 15.08 -1.70 -1.59
N GLN A 32 14.78 -2.47 -0.56
CA GLN A 32 15.22 -2.20 0.78
C GLN A 32 16.72 -2.50 0.90
N ILE A 33 17.49 -1.49 1.28
CA ILE A 33 18.86 -1.66 1.76
C ILE A 33 18.81 -1.47 3.27
N GLU A 34 19.07 -2.53 4.03
CA GLU A 34 19.16 -2.42 5.48
C GLU A 34 20.48 -1.76 5.86
N GLU A 35 20.40 -0.57 6.42
CA GLU A 35 21.54 0.11 7.00
C GLU A 35 21.46 -0.01 8.51
N ASN A 36 22.49 -0.59 9.14
CA ASN A 36 22.55 -0.81 10.58
C ASN A 36 21.36 -1.58 11.16
N GLY A 37 20.84 -2.57 10.42
CA GLY A 37 19.72 -3.43 10.84
C GLY A 37 18.37 -2.71 10.92
N ARG A 38 18.25 -1.50 10.35
CA ARG A 38 16.99 -0.75 10.32
C ARG A 38 16.37 -0.78 8.94
N LYS A 39 15.11 -1.21 8.88
CA LYS A 39 14.30 -1.11 7.67
C LYS A 39 13.94 0.36 7.37
N PRO A 40 13.97 0.81 6.11
CA PRO A 40 13.48 2.12 5.71
C PRO A 40 12.04 2.34 6.21
N LEU A 41 11.77 3.56 6.69
CA LEU A 41 10.49 3.91 7.29
C LEU A 41 9.30 3.62 6.35
N ILE A 42 9.48 3.89 5.05
CA ILE A 42 8.44 3.69 4.03
C ILE A 42 8.05 2.21 3.89
N PHE A 43 9.02 1.30 3.96
CA PHE A 43 8.77 -0.13 3.84
C PHE A 43 7.97 -0.65 5.03
N LYS A 44 8.32 -0.21 6.24
CA LYS A 44 7.58 -0.55 7.47
C LYS A 44 6.14 -0.03 7.42
N GLN A 45 5.92 1.19 6.94
CA GLN A 45 4.58 1.76 6.82
C GLN A 45 3.70 0.96 5.84
N ILE A 46 4.23 0.65 4.65
CA ILE A 46 3.48 -0.09 3.64
C ILE A 46 3.24 -1.53 4.06
N LYS A 47 4.21 -2.18 4.72
CA LYS A 47 4.02 -3.51 5.31
C LYS A 47 2.89 -3.50 6.35
N ASN A 48 2.84 -2.52 7.23
CA ASN A 48 1.75 -2.42 8.22
C ASN A 48 0.37 -2.24 7.55
N LEU A 49 0.29 -1.47 6.46
CA LEU A 49 -0.96 -1.33 5.69
C LEU A 49 -1.37 -2.67 5.05
N PHE A 50 -0.41 -3.37 4.44
CA PHE A 50 -0.64 -4.69 3.88
C PHE A 50 -1.14 -5.67 4.93
N GLU A 51 -0.47 -5.80 6.08
CA GLU A 51 -0.86 -6.72 7.15
C GLU A 51 -2.21 -6.37 7.78
N ARG A 52 -2.53 -5.06 7.90
CA ARG A 52 -3.85 -4.60 8.32
C ARG A 52 -4.93 -5.11 7.38
N ASP A 53 -4.75 -4.91 6.07
CA ASP A 53 -5.74 -5.24 5.07
C ASP A 53 -5.84 -6.74 4.84
N TRP A 54 -4.71 -7.45 4.90
CA TRP A 54 -4.64 -8.90 4.75
C TRP A 54 -5.29 -9.66 5.91
N ASN A 55 -5.03 -9.24 7.14
CA ASN A 55 -5.56 -9.91 8.34
C ASN A 55 -6.90 -9.34 8.79
N ASN A 56 -7.53 -8.46 8.02
CA ASN A 56 -8.84 -7.91 8.38
C ASN A 56 -9.90 -9.02 8.34
N ASN A 57 -10.48 -9.32 9.51
CA ASN A 57 -11.52 -10.34 9.72
C ASN A 57 -12.75 -10.24 8.81
N CYS A 58 -12.93 -9.14 8.09
CA CYS A 58 -14.05 -9.07 7.16
C CYS A 58 -13.87 -9.92 5.91
N LEU A 59 -12.64 -10.17 5.46
CA LEU A 59 -12.39 -11.16 4.40
C LEU A 59 -12.79 -12.59 4.84
N ASN A 60 -12.91 -12.81 6.16
CA ASN A 60 -13.24 -14.10 6.77
C ASN A 60 -14.71 -14.21 7.21
N LYS A 61 -15.57 -13.20 6.96
CA LYS A 61 -17.02 -13.33 7.19
C LYS A 61 -17.60 -14.25 6.10
N LYS A 62 -17.73 -15.54 6.42
CA LYS A 62 -18.60 -16.44 5.65
C LYS A 62 -20.03 -15.89 5.73
N ASN A 63 -20.66 -15.69 4.57
CA ASN A 63 -22.07 -15.37 4.41
C ASN A 63 -22.92 -16.31 5.27
N ASN A 64 -23.29 -15.85 6.46
CA ASN A 64 -24.43 -16.39 7.17
C ASN A 64 -25.60 -15.52 6.74
N ASN A 65 -26.42 -16.10 5.87
CA ASN A 65 -27.66 -15.55 5.34
C ASN A 65 -28.39 -14.73 6.41
N ASN A 66 -28.45 -13.42 6.20
CA ASN A 66 -29.62 -12.55 6.37
C ASN A 66 -29.17 -11.08 6.37
N ASN A 67 -29.50 -10.44 5.25
CA ASN A 67 -29.80 -9.02 5.06
C ASN A 67 -28.72 -7.97 5.42
N ASN A 68 -28.43 -7.20 4.37
CA ASN A 68 -27.64 -5.96 4.27
C ASN A 68 -26.13 -6.19 4.09
N ASP A 69 -25.71 -5.95 2.85
CA ASP A 69 -24.35 -6.00 2.34
C ASP A 69 -23.44 -5.04 3.11
N ASP A 70 -22.89 -5.50 4.24
CA ASP A 70 -21.73 -4.86 4.87
C ASP A 70 -20.51 -5.08 3.97
N ILE A 71 -20.41 -4.29 2.88
CA ILE A 71 -19.16 -4.11 2.15
C ILE A 71 -18.15 -3.56 3.15
N CYS A 72 -17.14 -4.36 3.46
CA CYS A 72 -16.13 -4.02 4.46
C CYS A 72 -15.08 -3.05 3.96
N GLU A 73 -15.52 -1.87 3.58
CA GLU A 73 -14.68 -0.70 3.61
C GLU A 73 -14.84 -0.06 4.99
N LYS A 74 -13.88 -0.34 5.89
CA LYS A 74 -13.72 0.51 7.07
C LYS A 74 -13.30 1.90 6.58
N GLU A 75 -13.83 2.95 7.21
CA GLU A 75 -13.40 4.31 6.96
C GLU A 75 -11.87 4.41 7.09
N LYS A 76 -11.21 4.89 6.02
CA LYS A 76 -9.75 4.99 5.97
C LYS A 76 -9.28 5.90 7.09
N ASP A 77 -8.32 5.45 7.90
CA ASP A 77 -7.84 6.23 9.05
C ASP A 77 -7.36 7.63 8.60
N PRO A 78 -8.04 8.72 8.99
CA PRO A 78 -7.72 10.07 8.55
C PRO A 78 -6.33 10.53 9.03
N LYS A 79 -5.76 9.89 10.07
CA LYS A 79 -4.41 10.20 10.55
C LYS A 79 -3.32 9.81 9.55
N LEU A 80 -3.58 8.82 8.69
CA LEU A 80 -2.64 8.44 7.62
C LEU A 80 -2.52 9.55 6.57
N LEU A 81 -3.60 10.28 6.27
CA LEU A 81 -3.57 11.43 5.37
C LEU A 81 -2.80 12.63 5.96
N ASN A 82 -2.98 12.90 7.25
CA ASN A 82 -2.31 14.04 7.91
C ASN A 82 -0.79 13.87 8.01
N ASN A 83 -0.29 12.65 8.12
CA ASN A 83 1.14 12.38 8.17
C ASN A 83 1.83 12.50 6.80
N LEU A 84 1.11 12.19 5.71
CA LEU A 84 1.57 12.42 4.35
C LEU A 84 1.73 13.93 4.06
N ASN A 85 0.73 14.74 4.43
CA ASN A 85 0.81 16.19 4.25
C ASN A 85 1.98 16.82 5.02
N LYS A 86 2.24 16.40 6.27
CA LYS A 86 3.41 16.86 7.04
C LYS A 86 4.73 16.47 6.37
N THR A 87 4.82 15.28 5.80
CA THR A 87 6.04 14.80 5.12
C THR A 87 6.29 15.55 3.82
N ILE A 88 5.23 15.81 3.03
CA ILE A 88 5.31 16.59 1.79
C ILE A 88 5.68 18.05 2.05
N ILE A 89 5.12 18.67 3.10
CA ILE A 89 5.48 20.04 3.50
C ILE A 89 6.97 20.12 3.89
N ASN A 90 7.48 19.15 4.64
CA ASN A 90 8.90 19.11 5.00
C ASN A 90 9.83 18.92 3.79
N LEU A 91 9.45 18.08 2.82
CA LEU A 91 10.23 17.91 1.58
C LEU A 91 10.28 19.20 0.76
N ASN A 92 9.16 19.93 0.65
CA ASN A 92 9.12 21.20 -0.08
C ASN A 92 9.92 22.31 0.59
N ASN A 93 10.03 22.31 1.93
CA ASN A 93 10.84 23.29 2.65
C ASN A 93 12.35 23.01 2.49
N ASN A 94 12.76 21.73 2.43
CA ASN A 94 14.15 21.34 2.22
C ASN A 94 14.65 21.52 0.77
N LEU A 95 13.76 21.77 -0.19
CA LEU A 95 14.09 22.04 -1.60
C LEU A 95 14.15 23.55 -1.91
N ARG A 96 13.90 24.41 -0.92
CA ARG A 96 13.91 25.88 -1.04
C ARG A 96 15.10 26.55 -0.34
N GLU A 97 16.08 25.78 0.13
CA GLU A 97 17.42 26.23 0.51
C GLU A 97 18.43 25.88 -0.60
#